data_AF-A0ABD6CXB5-F1
#
_entry.id   AF-A0ABD6CXB5-F1
#
_cell.length_a   1.000
_cell.length_b   1.000
_cell.length_c   1.000
_cell.angle_alpha   90.00
_cell.angle_beta   90.00
_cell.angle_gamma   90.00
#
_symmetry.space_group_name_H-M   'P 1'
#
loop_
_entity.id
_entity.type
_entity.pdbx_description
1 polymer ?
#
loop_
_entity_poly.entity_id
_entity_poly.type
_entity_poly.pdbx_seq_one_letter_code
_entity_poly.pdbx_strand_id
1 'polypeptide(L)' 'MPEATPPDVDGVQIDLISGARMENLTGMEKIRLILDGVREGNIVILEEGLSPDEESKLIEVTMTEISPDEFNGIEIET' A
#
# COMPACT_ATOMS: atom_id res chain seq x y z
N MET A 1 -11.14 3.81 -42.31
CA MET A 1 -10.40 4.56 -41.28
C MET A 1 -10.28 3.63 -40.10
N PRO A 2 -9.07 3.27 -39.62
CA PRO A 2 -8.95 2.44 -38.44
C PRO A 2 -9.27 3.30 -37.22
N GLU A 3 -10.29 2.89 -36.48
CA GLU A 3 -10.64 3.45 -35.18
C GLU A 3 -9.50 3.11 -34.21
N ALA A 4 -8.86 4.13 -33.64
CA ALA A 4 -7.87 3.92 -32.59
C ALA A 4 -8.65 3.61 -31.30
N THR A 5 -8.61 2.34 -30.88
CA THR A 5 -9.08 1.94 -29.55
C THR A 5 -8.37 2.81 -28.51
N PRO A 6 -9.08 3.48 -27.59
CA PRO A 6 -8.43 4.20 -26.51
C PRO A 6 -7.55 3.22 -25.72
N PRO A 7 -6.35 3.63 -25.26
CA PRO A 7 -5.53 2.74 -24.45
C PRO A 7 -6.31 2.40 -23.19
N ASP A 8 -6.57 1.12 -22.96
CA ASP A 8 -7.04 0.61 -21.68
C ASP A 8 -6.06 1.10 -20.61
N VAL A 9 -6.51 1.98 -19.72
CA VAL A 9 -5.72 2.57 -18.64
C VAL A 9 -5.57 1.61 -17.45
N ASP A 10 -5.68 0.30 -17.67
CA ASP A 10 -5.47 -0.73 -16.64
C ASP A 10 -3.97 -0.96 -16.43
N GLY A 11 -3.23 0.11 -16.15
CA GLY A 11 -1.84 0.07 -15.73
C GLY A 11 -1.78 -0.09 -14.22
N VAL A 12 -1.06 -1.11 -13.74
CA VAL A 12 -0.71 -1.22 -12.31
C VAL A 12 0.53 -0.38 -12.06
N GLN A 13 0.41 0.67 -11.25
CA GLN A 13 1.55 1.46 -10.82
C GLN A 13 2.27 0.75 -9.66
N ILE A 14 3.59 0.62 -9.78
CA ILE A 14 4.43 -0.06 -8.78
C ILE A 14 5.47 0.93 -8.28
N ASP A 15 5.49 1.16 -6.97
CA ASP A 15 6.47 1.99 -6.29
C ASP A 15 7.46 1.13 -5.51
N LEU A 16 8.73 1.16 -5.90
CA LEU A 16 9.81 0.48 -5.19
C LEU A 16 10.50 1.46 -4.24
N ILE A 17 10.56 1.12 -2.95
CA ILE A 17 11.18 1.92 -1.90
C ILE A 17 12.41 1.18 -1.40
N SER A 18 13.56 1.85 -1.48
CA SER A 18 14.83 1.28 -1.01
C SER A 18 14.96 1.26 0.51
N GLY A 19 15.71 0.29 1.02
CA GLY A 19 16.01 0.17 2.46
C GLY A 19 16.69 1.42 3.01
N ALA A 20 17.65 1.98 2.26
CA ALA A 20 18.31 3.24 2.64
C ALA A 20 17.34 4.43 2.76
N ARG A 21 16.29 4.49 1.92
CA ARG A 21 15.24 5.52 2.06
C ARG A 21 14.42 5.30 3.33
N MET A 22 14.14 4.05 3.67
CA MET A 22 13.41 3.68 4.88
C MET A 22 14.21 3.96 6.16
N GLU A 23 15.51 3.67 6.18
CA GLU A 23 16.38 3.92 7.35
C GLU A 23 16.43 5.39 7.78
N ASN A 24 16.24 6.31 6.83
CA ASN A 24 16.22 7.75 7.10
C ASN A 24 14.88 8.27 7.64
N LEU A 25 13.86 7.40 7.75
CA LEU A 25 12.52 7.74 8.22
C LEU A 25 12.28 7.16 9.61
N THR A 26 11.54 7.89 10.44
CA THR A 26 10.99 7.33 11.69
C THR A 26 9.91 6.30 11.38
N GLY A 27 9.62 5.40 12.33
CA GLY A 27 8.61 4.34 12.12
C GLY A 27 7.25 4.87 11.69
N MET A 28 6.80 6.01 12.23
CA MET A 28 5.52 6.62 11.83
C MET A 28 5.56 7.23 10.43
N GLU A 29 6.70 7.76 9.99
CA GLU A 29 6.87 8.31 8.64
C GLU A 29 6.90 7.19 7.60
N LYS A 30 7.54 6.05 7.91
CA LYS A 30 7.50 4.84 7.07
C LYS A 30 6.06 4.37 6.86
N ILE A 31 5.28 4.28 7.94
CA ILE A 31 3.88 3.82 7.89
C ILE A 31 3.04 4.74 7.00
N ARG A 32 3.15 6.06 7.17
CA ARG A 32 2.40 7.02 6.32
C ARG A 32 2.76 6.88 4.85
N LEU A 33 4.05 6.79 4.55
CA LEU A 33 4.52 6.70 3.18
C LEU A 33 3.97 5.44 2.47
N ILE A 34 3.88 4.30 3.17
CA ILE A 34 3.29 3.08 2.63
C ILE A 34 1.77 3.25 2.43
N LEU A 35 1.07 3.79 3.43
CA LEU A 35 -0.37 3.99 3.37
C LEU A 35 -0.79 4.97 2.26
N ASP A 36 -0.01 6.03 2.05
CA ASP A 36 -0.27 7.01 1.01
C ASP A 36 -0.17 6.37 -0.39
N GLY A 37 0.88 5.57 -0.65
CA GLY A 37 1.01 4.84 -1.92
C GLY A 37 -0.12 3.85 -2.17
N VAL A 38 -0.53 3.10 -1.15
CA VAL A 38 -1.65 2.15 -1.27
C VAL A 38 -2.98 2.86 -1.51
N ARG A 39 -3.22 4.03 -0.89
CA ARG A 39 -4.43 4.84 -1.13
C ARG A 39 -4.53 5.38 -2.54
N GLU A 40 -3.39 5.67 -3.15
CA GLU A 40 -3.32 6.11 -4.54
C GLU A 40 -3.55 4.97 -5.55
N GLY A 41 -3.69 3.72 -5.06
CA GLY A 41 -3.87 2.54 -5.88
C GLY A 41 -2.54 1.93 -6.36
N ASN A 42 -1.41 2.34 -5.79
CA ASN A 42 -0.09 1.85 -6.16
C ASN A 42 0.24 0.57 -5.38
N ILE A 43 0.94 -0.36 -6.03
CA ILE A 43 1.60 -1.47 -5.36
C ILE A 43 2.93 -0.98 -4.80
N VAL A 44 3.05 -0.95 -3.48
CA VAL A 44 4.27 -0.52 -2.80
C VAL A 44 5.14 -1.74 -2.46
N ILE A 45 6.38 -1.76 -2.92
CA ILE A 45 7.37 -2.80 -2.64
C ILE A 45 8.50 -2.19 -1.81
N LEU A 46 8.82 -2.83 -0.68
CA LEU A 46 9.94 -2.45 0.19
C LEU A 46 11.13 -3.38 -0.09
N GLU A 47 12.33 -2.82 -0.32
CA GLU A 47 13.56 -3.62 -0.45
C GLU A 47 13.99 -4.24 0.88
N GLU A 48 13.65 -3.60 2.00
CA GLU A 48 13.86 -4.10 3.35
C GLU A 48 12.54 -4.05 4.12
N GLY A 49 12.24 -5.12 4.86
CA GLY A 49 11.00 -5.24 5.61
C GLY A 49 10.90 -4.26 6.78
N LEU A 50 9.68 -4.09 7.27
CA LEU A 50 9.45 -3.37 8.53
C LEU A 50 9.91 -4.22 9.72
N SER A 51 10.27 -3.55 10.82
CA SER A 51 10.44 -4.23 12.10
C SER A 51 9.08 -4.74 12.64
N PRO A 52 9.07 -5.73 13.55
CA PRO A 52 7.81 -6.28 14.08
C PRO A 52 6.89 -5.22 14.71
N ASP A 53 7.47 -4.22 15.39
CA ASP A 53 6.72 -3.11 15.98
C ASP A 53 6.10 -2.19 14.92
N GLU A 54 6.86 -1.90 13.86
CA GLU A 54 6.38 -1.08 12.74
C GLU A 54 5.29 -1.79 11.94
N GLU A 55 5.44 -3.09 11.70
CA GLU A 55 4.44 -3.92 11.02
C GLU A 55 3.14 -4.00 11.82
N SER A 56 3.24 -4.26 13.13
CA SER A 56 2.07 -4.27 14.03
C SER A 56 1.32 -2.94 13.98
N LYS A 57 2.06 -1.83 13.95
CA LYS A 57 1.49 -0.49 13.91
C LYS A 57 0.92 -0.14 12.54
N LEU A 58 1.53 -0.61 11.46
CA LEU A 58 0.96 -0.48 10.11
C LEU A 58 -0.40 -1.16 10.04
N ILE A 59 -0.52 -2.39 10.56
CA ILE A 59 -1.78 -3.13 10.61
C ILE A 59 -2.82 -2.36 11.42
N GLU A 60 -2.46 -1.89 12.62
CA GLU A 60 -3.36 -1.11 13.49
C GLU A 60 -3.89 0.15 12.78
N VAL A 61 -2.99 0.96 12.21
CA VAL A 61 -3.37 2.21 11.53
C VAL A 61 -4.19 1.91 10.27
N THR A 62 -3.85 0.85 9.55
CA THR A 62 -4.65 0.43 8.38
C THR A 62 -6.07 0.12 8.83
N MET A 63 -6.26 -0.70 9.87
CA MET A 63 -7.58 -1.06 10.41
C MET A 63 -8.40 0.15 10.87
N THR A 64 -7.76 1.20 11.39
CA THR A 64 -8.46 2.45 11.75
C THR A 64 -8.86 3.30 10.55
N GLU A 65 -8.14 3.17 9.43
CA GLU A 65 -8.36 3.99 8.23
C GLU A 65 -9.24 3.28 7.19
N ILE A 66 -9.46 1.97 7.29
CA ILE A 66 -10.54 1.30 6.55
C ILE A 66 -11.86 1.71 7.21
N SER A 67 -12.70 2.46 6.49
CA SER A 67 -14.05 2.74 6.99
C SER A 67 -14.78 1.41 7.20
N PRO A 68 -15.36 1.15 8.39
CA PRO A 68 -16.03 -0.10 8.68
C PRO A 68 -17.23 -0.37 7.75
N ASP A 69 -17.74 0.66 7.07
CA ASP A 69 -18.82 0.55 6.09
C ASP A 69 -18.39 -0.02 4.72
N GLU A 70 -17.10 0.00 4.37
CA GLU A 70 -16.57 -0.56 3.10
C GLU A 70 -15.84 -1.90 3.27
N PHE A 71 -15.58 -2.32 4.52
CA PHE A 71 -14.92 -3.59 4.82
C PHE A 71 -15.94 -4.69 5.11
N ASN A 72 -16.30 -5.49 4.10
CA ASN A 72 -17.25 -6.61 4.25
C ASN A 72 -16.72 -7.81 5.08
N GLY A 73 -15.56 -7.67 5.75
CA GLY A 73 -14.95 -8.75 6.52
C GLY A 73 -14.08 -9.69 5.69
N ILE A 74 -13.42 -10.62 6.36
CA ILE A 74 -12.63 -11.71 5.75
C ILE A 74 -13.42 -13.00 5.98
N GLU A 75 -13.97 -13.59 4.92
CA GLU A 75 -14.50 -14.96 4.98
C GLU A 75 -13.37 -15.97 4.74
N ILE A 76 -13.23 -16.92 5.66
CA ILE A 76 -12.35 -18.08 5.50
C ILE A 76 -13.26 -19.30 5.41
N GLU A 77 -13.36 -19.87 4.21
CA GLU A 77 -14.02 -21.17 4.01
C GLU A 77 -12.97 -22.29 4.19
N THR A 78 -13.32 -23.31 4.98
CA THR A 78 -12.45 -24.43 5.35
C THR A 78 -12.50 -25.60 4.36
#